data_AF-A0A3A9Y5A3-F1
#
_entry.id   AF-A0A3A9Y5A3-F1
#
_cell.length_a   1.000
_cell.length_b   1.000
_cell.length_c   1.000
_cell.angle_alpha   90.00
_cell.angle_beta   90.00
_cell.angle_gamma   90.00
#
_symmetry.space_group_name_H-M   'P 1'
#
loop_
_entity.id
_entity.type
_entity.pdbx_description
1 polymer ?
#
loop_
_entity_poly.entity_id
_entity_poly.type
_entity_poly.pdbx_seq_one_letter_code
_entity_poly.pdbx_strand_id
1 'polypeptide(L)'
;MARVQFTLAAVYVIAIGVALGRAASFSGHLYLPHQGDEFTGSADLWPGLWAPTALVMIVVIGVAPWAAAAASLVAGTRLLTAGMRASAHGRSLIVGTVLAALVAVSSLTPQVKALLGWLLD
;
A
#
# COMPACT_ATOMS: atom_id res chain seq x y z
N MET A 1 -12.16 -11.21 -8.81
CA MET A 1 -11.68 -9.83 -9.07
C MET A 1 -11.89 -8.91 -7.88
N ALA A 2 -13.14 -8.63 -7.47
CA ALA A 2 -13.38 -7.76 -6.31
C ALA A 2 -12.63 -8.20 -5.03
N ARG A 3 -12.70 -9.49 -4.66
CA ARG A 3 -11.96 -10.04 -3.52
C ARG A 3 -10.45 -9.77 -3.58
N VAL A 4 -9.84 -9.91 -4.76
CA VAL A 4 -8.40 -9.64 -4.96
C VAL A 4 -8.09 -8.17 -4.74
N GLN A 5 -8.93 -7.26 -5.26
CA GLN A 5 -8.77 -5.82 -5.07
C GLN A 5 -8.90 -5.43 -3.58
N PHE A 6 -9.85 -6.02 -2.85
CA PHE A 6 -9.97 -5.82 -1.40
C PHE A 6 -8.75 -6.36 -0.64
N THR A 7 -8.28 -7.56 -0.96
CA THR A 7 -7.10 -8.15 -0.32
C THR A 7 -5.86 -7.31 -0.58
N LEU A 8 -5.64 -6.85 -1.82
CA LEU A 8 -4.52 -5.95 -2.16
C LEU A 8 -4.58 -4.66 -1.37
N ALA A 9 -5.75 -4.01 -1.30
CA ALA A 9 -5.93 -2.78 -0.54
C ALA A 9 -5.67 -2.99 0.95
N ALA A 10 -6.21 -4.07 1.54
CA ALA A 10 -5.99 -4.38 2.95
C ALA A 10 -4.51 -4.63 3.26
N VAL A 11 -3.83 -5.45 2.45
CA VAL A 11 -2.40 -5.75 2.62
C VAL A 11 -1.55 -4.49 2.48
N TYR A 12 -1.86 -3.62 1.52
CA TYR A 12 -1.16 -2.35 1.32
C TYR A 12 -1.31 -1.41 2.52
N VAL A 13 -2.54 -1.24 3.03
CA VAL A 13 -2.82 -0.39 4.21
C VAL A 13 -2.15 -0.96 5.46
N ILE A 14 -2.17 -2.28 5.65
CA ILE A 14 -1.50 -2.93 6.78
C ILE A 14 0.02 -2.72 6.69
N ALA A 15 0.63 -2.86 5.51
CA ALA A 15 2.06 -2.63 5.34
C ALA A 15 2.47 -1.20 5.71
N ILE A 16 1.72 -0.19 5.24
CA ILE A 16 1.93 1.21 5.64
C ILE A 16 1.79 1.38 7.16
N GLY A 17 0.72 0.83 7.74
CA GLY A 17 0.47 0.95 9.18
C GLY A 17 1.56 0.32 10.05
N VAL A 18 2.05 -0.87 9.67
CA VAL A 18 3.14 -1.53 10.42
C VAL A 18 4.45 -0.77 10.24
N ALA A 19 4.72 -0.16 9.07
CA ALA A 19 5.92 0.66 8.85
C ALA A 19 5.89 1.93 9.73
N LEU A 20 4.74 2.62 9.76
CA LEU A 20 4.54 3.78 10.64
C LEU A 20 4.61 3.41 12.13
N GLY A 21 4.04 2.27 12.51
CA GLY A 21 4.14 1.74 13.88
C GLY A 21 5.57 1.43 14.28
N ARG A 22 6.40 0.96 13.33
CA ARG A 22 7.82 0.75 13.57
C ARG A 22 8.56 2.07 13.75
N ALA A 23 8.32 3.07 12.91
CA ALA A 23 8.89 4.40 13.08
C ALA A 23 8.52 4.99 14.46
N ALA A 24 7.24 4.86 14.84
CA ALA A 24 6.77 5.29 16.16
C ALA A 24 7.45 4.54 17.32
N SER A 25 7.87 3.27 17.12
CA SER A 25 8.62 2.53 18.14
C SER A 25 10.03 3.09 18.38
N PHE A 26 10.60 3.81 17.41
CA PHE A 26 11.89 4.49 17.54
C PHE A 26 11.74 5.92 18.08
N SER A 27 10.77 6.69 17.58
CA SER A 27 10.58 8.09 17.95
C SER A 27 9.71 8.34 19.19
N GLY A 28 8.98 7.31 19.65
CA GLY A 28 8.02 7.41 20.75
C GLY A 28 6.69 8.08 20.39
N HIS A 29 6.46 8.48 19.13
CA HIS A 29 5.22 9.12 18.68
C HIS A 29 4.90 8.78 17.22
N LEU A 30 3.62 8.86 16.83
CA LEU A 30 3.24 8.60 15.44
C LEU A 30 3.56 9.80 14.56
N TYR A 31 4.42 9.60 13.57
CA TYR A 31 4.79 10.59 12.57
C TYR A 31 5.12 9.88 11.25
N LEU A 32 5.32 10.65 10.19
CA LEU A 32 5.70 10.12 8.88
C LEU A 32 7.24 10.18 8.74
N PRO A 33 7.93 9.03 8.74
CA PRO A 33 9.38 9.01 8.66
C PRO A 33 9.88 9.36 7.26
N HIS A 34 11.08 9.90 7.18
CA HIS A 34 11.79 10.14 5.92
C HIS A 34 13.29 9.85 6.07
N GLN A 35 13.98 9.66 4.95
CA GLN A 35 15.43 9.42 4.96
C GLN A 35 16.17 10.57 5.67
N GLY A 36 17.13 10.21 6.51
CA GLY A 36 17.93 11.16 7.28
C GLY A 36 17.15 12.03 8.27
N ASP A 37 15.96 11.61 8.71
CA ASP A 37 15.23 12.35 9.75
C ASP A 37 15.89 12.26 11.14
N GLU A 38 15.59 13.22 12.00
CA GLU A 38 16.24 13.34 13.32
C GLU A 38 15.86 12.23 14.31
N PHE A 39 14.76 11.51 14.07
CA PHE A 39 14.20 10.52 14.98
C PHE A 39 14.55 9.08 14.64
N THR A 40 14.78 8.78 13.36
CA THR A 40 15.04 7.45 12.81
C THR A 40 16.23 7.40 11.85
N GLY A 41 16.87 8.53 11.51
CA GLY A 41 18.03 8.55 10.61
C GLY A 41 19.30 7.86 11.15
N SER A 42 19.33 7.49 12.43
CA SER A 42 20.37 6.64 13.04
C SER A 42 19.82 5.27 13.49
N ALA A 43 18.54 5.01 13.25
CA ALA A 43 17.91 3.76 13.62
C ALA A 43 18.26 2.70 12.58
N ASP A 44 18.87 1.61 13.02
CA ASP A 44 19.16 0.49 12.15
C ASP A 44 17.85 -0.32 11.94
N LEU A 45 17.31 -0.26 10.72
CA LEU A 45 16.02 -0.86 10.36
C LEU A 45 16.13 -2.38 10.11
N TRP A 46 17.35 -2.84 9.81
CA TRP A 46 17.65 -4.18 9.32
C TRP A 46 18.08 -5.22 10.36
N PRO A 47 18.63 -4.92 11.55
CA PRO A 47 19.09 -5.97 12.46
C PRO A 47 17.92 -6.72 13.13
N GLY A 48 18.10 -8.04 13.23
CA GLY A 48 17.23 -8.94 14.00
C GLY A 48 16.02 -9.48 13.22
N LEU A 49 14.98 -9.88 13.95
CA LEU A 49 13.77 -10.52 13.41
C LEU A 49 12.93 -9.61 12.51
N TRP A 50 13.29 -8.33 12.38
CA TRP A 50 12.54 -7.34 11.62
C TRP A 50 12.92 -7.29 10.13
N ALA A 51 14.14 -7.71 9.76
CA ALA A 51 14.63 -7.70 8.37
C ALA A 51 13.67 -8.38 7.36
N PRO A 52 13.10 -9.57 7.65
CA PRO A 52 12.13 -10.21 6.74
C PRO A 52 10.84 -9.39 6.61
N THR A 53 10.41 -8.73 7.68
CA THR A 53 9.20 -7.90 7.68
C THR A 53 9.41 -6.63 6.87
N ALA A 54 10.57 -5.97 7.03
CA ALA A 54 10.97 -4.81 6.23
C ALA A 54 11.00 -5.14 4.74
N LEU A 55 11.60 -6.27 4.35
CA LEU A 55 11.60 -6.75 2.96
C LEU A 55 10.19 -6.95 2.41
N VAL A 56 9.30 -7.59 3.18
CA VAL A 56 7.89 -7.76 2.78
C VAL A 56 7.21 -6.40 2.58
N MET A 57 7.46 -5.42 3.46
CA MET A 57 6.91 -4.07 3.30
C MET A 57 7.43 -3.36 2.06
N ILE A 58 8.74 -3.39 1.81
CA ILE A 58 9.35 -2.80 0.62
C ILE A 58 8.70 -3.37 -0.64
N VAL A 59 8.57 -4.70 -0.70
CA VAL A 59 7.93 -5.39 -1.82
C VAL A 59 6.45 -5.01 -1.92
N VAL A 60 5.70 -5.02 -0.82
CA VAL A 60 4.27 -4.70 -0.85
C VAL A 60 4.04 -3.23 -1.22
N ILE A 61 4.72 -2.30 -0.58
CA ILE A 61 4.57 -0.86 -0.83
C ILE A 61 5.05 -0.48 -2.23
N GLY A 62 6.13 -1.12 -2.71
CA GLY A 62 6.68 -0.88 -4.04
C GLY A 62 5.91 -1.56 -5.17
N VAL A 63 5.41 -2.79 -4.98
CA VAL A 63 4.85 -3.64 -6.05
C VAL A 63 3.32 -3.68 -6.05
N ALA A 64 2.67 -3.68 -4.87
CA ALA A 64 1.21 -3.76 -4.80
C ALA A 64 0.48 -2.63 -5.55
N PRO A 65 0.99 -1.38 -5.60
CA PRO A 65 0.38 -0.33 -6.42
C PRO A 65 0.32 -0.65 -7.91
N TRP A 66 1.34 -1.31 -8.46
CA TRP A 66 1.36 -1.73 -9.86
C TRP A 66 0.36 -2.85 -10.12
N ALA A 67 0.30 -3.84 -9.22
CA ALA A 67 -0.70 -4.90 -9.28
C ALA A 67 -2.14 -4.33 -9.18
N ALA A 68 -2.33 -3.32 -8.31
CA ALA A 68 -3.61 -2.64 -8.14
C ALA A 68 -3.99 -1.82 -9.39
N ALA A 69 -3.04 -1.15 -10.04
CA ALA A 69 -3.26 -0.45 -11.31
C ALA A 69 -3.65 -1.41 -12.44
N ALA A 70 -2.97 -2.55 -12.57
CA ALA A 70 -3.35 -3.57 -13.55
C ALA A 70 -4.76 -4.14 -13.27
N ALA A 71 -5.06 -4.44 -12.00
CA ALA A 71 -6.36 -4.95 -11.59
C ALA A 71 -7.49 -3.94 -11.80
N SER A 72 -7.24 -2.65 -11.60
CA SER A 72 -8.23 -1.59 -11.81
C SER A 72 -8.51 -1.38 -13.30
N LEU A 73 -7.49 -1.43 -14.16
CA LEU A 73 -7.67 -1.38 -15.62
C LEU A 73 -8.51 -2.56 -16.14
N VAL A 74 -8.18 -3.79 -15.74
CA VAL A 74 -8.92 -5.00 -16.17
C VAL A 74 -10.36 -4.98 -15.66
N ALA A 75 -10.60 -4.51 -14.44
CA ALA A 75 -11.96 -4.42 -13.90
C ALA A 75 -12.75 -3.27 -14.55
N GLY A 76 -12.08 -2.14 -14.85
CA GLY A 76 -12.66 -1.01 -15.55
C GLY A 76 -13.10 -1.35 -16.96
N THR A 77 -12.29 -2.08 -17.74
CA THR A 77 -12.68 -2.53 -19.09
C THR A 77 -13.88 -3.47 -19.04
N ARG A 78 -13.96 -4.35 -18.05
CA ARG A 78 -15.12 -5.23 -17.82
C ARG A 78 -16.37 -4.44 -17.40
N LEU A 79 -16.23 -3.38 -16.61
CA LEU A 79 -17.33 -2.48 -16.25
C LEU A 79 -17.90 -1.75 -17.48
N LEU A 80 -17.04 -1.37 -18.42
CA LEU A 80 -17.44 -0.67 -19.64
C LEU A 80 -18.05 -1.60 -20.71
N THR A 81 -17.67 -2.88 -20.74
CA THR A 81 -18.09 -3.84 -21.77
C THR A 81 -19.25 -4.73 -21.32
N ALA A 82 -19.38 -5.03 -20.03
CA ALA A 82 -20.51 -5.79 -19.51
C ALA A 82 -21.66 -4.83 -19.19
N GLY A 83 -22.84 -5.07 -19.77
CA GLY A 83 -24.09 -4.44 -19.33
C GLY A 83 -24.40 -4.85 -17.90
N MET A 84 -23.84 -4.12 -16.92
CA MET A 84 -23.95 -4.46 -15.50
C MET A 84 -25.36 -4.16 -15.01
N ARG A 85 -26.21 -5.19 -14.97
CA ARG A 85 -27.45 -5.13 -14.21
C ARG A 85 -27.12 -4.89 -12.74
N ALA A 86 -27.87 -4.00 -12.09
CA ALA A 86 -27.73 -3.67 -10.67
C ALA A 86 -27.81 -4.95 -9.81
N SER A 87 -26.65 -5.53 -9.53
CA SER A 87 -26.47 -6.77 -8.78
C SER A 87 -25.42 -6.52 -7.72
N ALA A 88 -25.53 -7.19 -6.59
CA ALA A 88 -24.54 -7.10 -5.51
C ALA A 88 -23.11 -7.37 -6.00
N HIS A 89 -22.96 -8.23 -7.02
CA HIS A 89 -21.68 -8.52 -7.65
C HIS A 89 -21.10 -7.32 -8.41
N GLY A 90 -21.92 -6.56 -9.15
CA GLY A 90 -21.50 -5.34 -9.83
C GLY A 90 -21.06 -4.25 -8.85
N ARG A 91 -21.81 -4.06 -7.76
CA ARG A 91 -21.44 -3.08 -6.71
C ARG A 91 -20.09 -3.43 -6.05
N SER A 92 -19.86 -4.71 -5.74
CA SER A 92 -18.60 -5.17 -5.17
C SER A 92 -17.42 -4.95 -6.12
N LEU A 93 -17.61 -5.15 -7.43
CA LEU A 93 -16.57 -4.90 -8.43
C LEU A 93 -16.26 -3.40 -8.56
N ILE A 94 -17.26 -2.52 -8.53
CA ILE A 94 -17.05 -1.06 -8.56
C ILE A 94 -16.22 -0.64 -7.34
N VAL A 95 -16.64 -1.03 -6.13
CA VAL A 95 -15.94 -0.67 -4.90
C VAL A 95 -14.50 -1.20 -4.90
N GLY A 96 -14.30 -2.46 -5.29
CA GLY A 96 -12.96 -3.03 -5.40
C GLY A 96 -12.09 -2.29 -6.43
N THR A 97 -12.66 -1.89 -7.57
CA THR A 97 -11.94 -1.14 -8.60
C THR A 97 -11.53 0.24 -8.13
N VAL A 98 -12.42 0.93 -7.42
CA VAL A 98 -12.12 2.23 -6.78
C VAL A 98 -11.01 2.08 -5.75
N LEU A 99 -11.08 1.07 -4.87
CA LEU A 99 -10.03 0.82 -3.88
C LEU A 99 -8.68 0.52 -4.53
N ALA A 100 -8.64 -0.31 -5.57
CA ALA A 100 -7.41 -0.61 -6.29
C ALA A 100 -6.83 0.64 -6.99
N ALA A 101 -7.69 1.49 -7.56
CA ALA A 101 -7.27 2.77 -8.13
C ALA A 101 -6.71 3.72 -7.06
N LEU A 102 -7.35 3.81 -5.89
CA LEU A 102 -6.87 4.61 -4.77
C LEU A 102 -5.50 4.14 -4.28
N VAL A 103 -5.27 2.83 -4.17
CA VAL A 103 -3.96 2.27 -3.84
C VAL A 103 -2.91 2.72 -4.86
N ALA A 104 -3.20 2.57 -6.16
CA ALA A 104 -2.29 2.97 -7.23
C ALA A 104 -1.98 4.48 -7.23
N VAL A 105 -2.98 5.34 -6.97
CA VAL A 105 -2.77 6.78 -6.92
C VAL A 105 -2.02 7.18 -5.63
N SER A 106 -2.33 6.55 -4.51
CA SER A 106 -1.69 6.85 -3.22
C SER A 106 -0.19 6.63 -3.24
N SER A 107 0.32 5.67 -4.02
CA SER A 107 1.76 5.43 -4.14
C SER A 107 2.52 6.55 -4.86
N LEU A 108 1.82 7.44 -5.56
CA LEU A 108 2.42 8.60 -6.22
C LEU A 108 2.61 9.79 -5.28
N THR A 109 1.97 9.75 -4.11
CA THR A 109 2.02 10.83 -3.13
C THR A 109 3.43 10.99 -2.54
N PRO A 110 3.88 12.22 -2.22
CA PRO A 110 5.16 12.45 -1.58
C PRO A 110 5.32 11.65 -0.28
N GLN A 111 4.23 11.45 0.46
CA GLN A 111 4.22 10.79 1.75
C GLN A 111 4.60 9.31 1.65
N VAL A 112 4.02 8.58 0.69
CA VAL A 112 4.34 7.17 0.48
C VAL A 112 5.75 7.00 -0.08
N LYS A 113 6.21 7.94 -0.93
CA LYS A 113 7.59 7.94 -1.43
C LYS A 113 8.61 8.17 -0.32
N ALA A 114 8.33 9.09 0.61
CA ALA A 114 9.18 9.33 1.77
C ALA A 114 9.27 8.09 2.67
N LEU A 115 8.12 7.44 2.94
CA LEU A 115 8.06 6.20 3.72
C LEU A 115 8.81 5.05 3.04
N LEU A 116 8.66 4.88 1.72
CA LEU A 116 9.39 3.86 0.96
C LEU A 116 10.89 4.15 0.92
N GLY A 117 11.28 5.42 0.76
CA GLY A 117 12.67 5.84 0.83
C GLY A 117 13.27 5.51 2.19
N TRP A 118 12.56 5.82 3.28
CA TRP A 118 12.98 5.47 4.63
C TRP A 118 13.15 3.96 4.83
N LEU A 119 12.25 3.12 4.31
CA LEU A 119 12.40 1.66 4.36
C LEU A 119 13.61 1.12 3.58
N LEU A 120 14.10 1.89 2.61
CA LEU A 120 15.24 1.53 1.77
C LEU A 120 16.57 2.08 2.29
N ASP A 121 16.53 2.94 3.30
CA ASP A 121 17.69 3.45 4.04
C ASP A 121 18.29 2.33 4.92
#